data_AF-A0ABF7QNM8-F1
#
_entry.id   AF-A0ABF7QNM8-F1
#
_cell.length_a   1.000
_cell.length_b   1.000
_cell.length_c   1.000
_cell.angle_alpha   90.00
_cell.angle_beta   90.00
_cell.angle_gamma   90.00
#
_symmetry.space_group_name_H-M   'P 1'
#
loop_
_entity.id
_entity.type
_entity.pdbx_description
1 polymer ?
#
loop_
_entity_poly.entity_id
_entity_poly.type
_entity_poly.pdbx_seq_one_letter_code
_entity_poly.pdbx_strand_id
1 'polypeptide(L)'
;MMTTVTRENLMRYYRTGANLTQAEFAAAMGMPFRSYQDIETGKSPVRPIHVAAARWALVELASRSDLKSGYLPLEIAQVVKEAAK
;
A
#
# COMPACT_ATOMS: atom_id res chain seq x y z
N MET A 1 12.49 3.68 13.77
CA MET A 1 13.10 3.26 12.49
C MET A 1 12.33 3.93 11.37
N MET A 2 12.93 4.94 10.72
CA MET A 2 12.37 5.59 9.53
C MET A 2 12.67 4.68 8.34
N THR A 3 11.67 3.97 7.81
CA THR A 3 11.81 3.19 6.57
C THR A 3 11.69 4.15 5.39
N THR A 4 12.83 4.72 4.99
CA THR A 4 12.95 5.70 3.92
C THR A 4 12.92 5.04 2.54
N VAL A 5 11.81 5.20 1.83
CA VAL A 5 11.86 5.55 0.40
C VAL A 5 11.71 7.08 0.37
N THR A 6 12.85 7.76 0.32
CA THR A 6 13.00 9.18 -0.09
C THR A 6 12.07 10.23 0.55
N ARG A 7 12.17 10.52 1.86
CA ARG A 7 11.37 11.58 2.56
C ARG A 7 9.84 11.49 2.44
N GLU A 8 9.29 10.61 1.61
CA GLU A 8 7.88 10.43 1.35
C GLU A 8 7.28 9.38 2.28
N ASN A 9 6.03 9.60 2.67
CA ASN A 9 5.28 8.65 3.47
C ASN A 9 5.05 7.37 2.66
N LEU A 10 5.55 6.23 3.13
CA LEU A 10 5.43 4.93 2.45
C LEU A 10 3.97 4.58 2.10
N MET A 11 3.01 4.96 2.95
CA MET A 11 1.58 4.76 2.67
C MET A 11 1.12 5.55 1.45
N ARG A 12 1.61 6.80 1.32
CA ARG A 12 1.33 7.64 0.15
C ARG A 12 1.92 7.01 -1.10
N TYR A 13 3.17 6.58 -1.06
CA TYR A 13 3.85 5.92 -2.19
C TYR A 13 3.05 4.72 -2.70
N TYR A 14 2.63 3.82 -1.80
CA TYR A 14 1.83 2.65 -2.15
C TYR A 14 0.47 3.02 -2.75
N ARG A 15 -0.21 4.00 -2.16
CA ARG A 15 -1.51 4.46 -2.65
C ARG A 15 -1.42 5.09 -4.03
N THR A 16 -0.47 6.00 -4.24
CA THR A 16 -0.32 6.72 -5.51
C THR A 16 0.20 5.82 -6.61
N GLY A 17 1.09 4.88 -6.29
CA GLY A 17 1.56 3.85 -7.23
C GLY A 17 0.41 2.98 -7.77
N ALA A 18 -0.61 2.74 -6.95
CA ALA A 18 -1.81 2.00 -7.33
C ALA A 18 -2.96 2.89 -7.88
N ASN A 19 -2.74 4.20 -8.02
CA ASN A 19 -3.74 5.19 -8.44
C ASN A 19 -5.06 5.15 -7.61
N LEU A 20 -4.95 4.93 -6.30
CA LEU A 20 -6.10 4.87 -5.39
C LEU A 20 -6.34 6.21 -4.67
N THR A 21 -7.60 6.50 -4.39
CA THR A 21 -7.96 7.54 -3.42
C THR A 21 -7.61 7.09 -2.00
N GLN A 22 -7.53 8.05 -1.06
CA GLN A 22 -7.27 7.72 0.34
C GLN A 22 -8.36 6.81 0.95
N ALA A 23 -9.62 7.01 0.54
CA ALA A 23 -10.75 6.25 1.05
C ALA A 23 -10.73 4.80 0.56
N GLU A 24 -10.49 4.58 -0.73
CA GLU A 24 -10.36 3.25 -1.33
C GLU A 24 -9.20 2.47 -0.70
N PHE A 25 -8.05 3.12 -0.52
CA PHE A 25 -6.89 2.45 0.05
C PHE A 25 -7.07 2.14 1.54
N ALA A 26 -7.69 3.03 2.32
CA ALA A 26 -8.04 2.74 3.70
C ALA A 26 -9.01 1.54 3.82
N ALA A 27 -10.02 1.49 2.94
CA ALA A 27 -10.95 0.37 2.89
C ALA A 27 -10.25 -0.94 2.50
N ALA A 28 -9.37 -0.92 1.49
CA ALA A 28 -8.62 -2.09 1.05
C ALA A 28 -7.64 -2.60 2.14
N MET A 29 -7.04 -1.68 2.91
CA MET A 29 -6.22 -2.02 4.08
C MET A 29 -7.02 -2.54 5.27
N GLY A 30 -8.36 -2.47 5.24
CA GLY A 30 -9.21 -2.86 6.36
C GLY A 30 -9.09 -1.92 7.57
N MET A 31 -8.79 -0.63 7.36
CA MET A 31 -8.59 0.32 8.44
C MET A 31 -9.52 1.55 8.36
N PRO A 32 -9.84 2.20 9.49
CA PRO A 32 -10.67 3.40 9.47
C PRO A 32 -10.02 4.52 8.66
N PHE A 33 -10.82 5.21 7.84
CA PHE A 33 -10.35 6.27 6.96
C PHE A 33 -9.56 7.36 7.71
N ARG A 34 -10.06 7.79 8.87
CA ARG A 34 -9.42 8.81 9.70
C ARG A 34 -8.05 8.35 10.24
N SER A 35 -7.93 7.09 10.62
CA SER A 35 -6.67 6.49 11.07
C SER A 35 -5.65 6.44 9.93
N TYR A 36 -6.10 6.07 8.73
CA TYR A 36 -5.26 6.09 7.54
C TYR A 36 -4.74 7.51 7.24
N GLN A 37 -5.62 8.53 7.28
CA GLN A 37 -5.23 9.92 7.06
C GLN A 37 -4.18 10.41 8.07
N ASP A 38 -4.35 10.07 9.36
CA ASP A 38 -3.37 10.42 10.40
C ASP A 38 -2.01 9.75 10.14
N ILE A 39 -2.00 8.51 9.63
CA ILE A 39 -0.76 7.82 9.27
C ILE A 39 -0.13 8.44 8.02
N GLU A 40 -0.91 8.71 6.96
CA GLU A 40 -0.40 9.25 5.69
C GLU A 40 0.10 10.70 5.80
N THR A 41 -0.50 11.50 6.68
CA THR A 41 -0.05 12.87 6.98
C THR A 41 1.15 12.91 7.93
N GLY A 42 1.54 11.76 8.51
CA GLY A 42 2.65 11.67 9.46
C GLY A 42 2.29 12.09 10.89
N LYS A 43 1.01 12.37 11.18
CA LYS A 43 0.52 12.64 12.54
C LYS A 43 0.62 11.40 13.44
N SER A 44 0.42 10.21 12.87
CA SER A 44 0.64 8.93 13.53
C SER A 44 1.81 8.17 12.87
N PRO A 45 2.65 7.46 13.64
CA PRO A 45 3.76 6.73 13.08
C PRO A 45 3.29 5.52 12.24
N VAL A 46 3.97 5.30 11.11
CA VAL A 46 3.82 4.06 10.34
C VAL A 46 4.41 2.90 11.14
N ARG A 47 3.63 1.83 11.33
CA ARG A 47 4.03 0.60 12.03
C ARG A 47 4.15 -0.55 11.03
N PRO A 48 4.92 -1.62 11.35
CA PRO A 48 5.04 -2.78 10.47
C PRO A 48 3.71 -3.39 10.04
N ILE A 49 2.70 -3.39 10.93
CA ILE A 49 1.35 -3.88 10.60
C ILE A 49 0.66 -3.06 9.51
N HIS A 50 0.89 -1.74 9.44
CA HIS A 50 0.33 -0.90 8.37
C HIS A 50 0.99 -1.25 7.03
N VAL A 51 2.30 -1.52 7.04
CA VAL A 51 3.04 -1.92 5.84
C VAL A 51 2.58 -3.28 5.34
N ALA A 52 2.38 -4.25 6.24
CA ALA A 52 1.85 -5.57 5.89
C ALA A 52 0.42 -5.47 5.30
N ALA A 53 -0.46 -4.70 5.95
CA ALA A 53 -1.82 -4.48 5.47
C ALA A 53 -1.85 -3.78 4.10
N ALA A 54 -1.02 -2.76 3.89
CA ALA A 54 -0.89 -2.07 2.61
C ALA A 54 -0.44 -3.01 1.48
N ARG A 55 0.59 -3.83 1.73
CA ARG A 55 1.09 -4.78 0.75
C ARG A 55 0.04 -5.83 0.41
N TRP A 56 -0.64 -6.38 1.41
CA TRP A 56 -1.69 -7.37 1.19
C TRP A 56 -2.88 -6.78 0.41
N ALA A 57 -3.33 -5.58 0.78
CA ALA A 57 -4.39 -4.86 0.08
C ALA A 57 -4.08 -4.69 -1.41
N LEU A 58 -2.83 -4.32 -1.74
CA LEU A 58 -2.39 -4.18 -3.13
C LEU A 58 -2.38 -5.51 -3.88
N VAL A 59 -1.94 -6.60 -3.25
CA VAL A 59 -1.99 -7.95 -3.83
C VAL A 59 -3.42 -8.44 -4.04
N GLU A 60 -4.31 -8.19 -3.09
CA GLU A 60 -5.73 -8.55 -3.20
C GLU A 60 -6.42 -7.77 -4.33
N LEU A 61 -6.16 -6.45 -4.42
CA LEU A 61 -6.62 -5.64 -5.54
C LEU A 61 -6.06 -6.20 -6.85
N ALA A 62 -4.73 -6.45 -6.94
CA ALA A 62 -4.02 -7.07 -8.06
C ALA A 62 -4.71 -8.32 -8.60
N SER A 63 -5.17 -9.17 -7.69
CA SER A 63 -5.84 -10.42 -8.02
C SER A 63 -7.21 -10.24 -8.69
N ARG A 64 -7.86 -9.08 -8.48
CA ARG A 64 -9.25 -8.81 -8.90
C ARG A 64 -9.38 -7.90 -10.11
N SER A 65 -8.36 -7.14 -10.49
CA SER A 65 -8.47 -6.24 -11.65
C SER A 65 -7.84 -6.79 -12.91
N ASP A 66 -8.40 -6.40 -14.06
CA ASP A 66 -7.96 -6.83 -15.39
C ASP A 66 -6.51 -6.40 -15.71
N LEU A 67 -6.03 -5.34 -15.05
CA LEU A 67 -4.65 -4.86 -15.15
C LEU A 67 -3.66 -5.73 -14.35
N LYS A 68 -4.14 -6.69 -13.55
CA LYS A 68 -3.35 -7.61 -12.73
C LYS A 68 -2.24 -6.92 -11.93
N SER A 69 -0.97 -7.13 -12.29
CA SER A 69 0.19 -6.56 -11.60
C SER A 69 0.54 -5.13 -12.06
N GLY A 70 -0.16 -4.57 -13.05
CA GLY A 70 0.19 -3.28 -13.67
C GLY A 70 0.15 -2.05 -12.76
N TYR A 71 -0.45 -2.16 -11.58
CA TYR A 71 -0.58 -1.09 -10.57
C TYR A 71 0.13 -1.44 -9.25
N LEU A 72 0.90 -2.55 -9.23
CA LEU A 72 1.71 -2.89 -8.08
C LEU A 72 3.02 -2.08 -8.09
N PRO A 73 3.42 -1.51 -6.95
CA PRO A 73 4.80 -1.07 -6.74
C PRO A 73 5.79 -2.17 -7.12
N LEU A 74 6.92 -1.80 -7.72
CA LEU A 74 7.88 -2.72 -8.34
C LEU A 74 8.32 -3.83 -7.38
N GLU A 75 8.58 -3.48 -6.12
CA GLU A 75 9.02 -4.44 -5.11
C GLU A 75 7.95 -5.48 -4.77
N ILE A 76 6.66 -5.12 -4.84
CA ILE A 76 5.55 -6.05 -4.58
C ILE A 76 5.32 -6.92 -5.82
N ALA A 77 5.34 -6.32 -7.00
CA ALA A 77 5.19 -7.03 -8.27
C ALA A 77 6.24 -8.14 -8.44
N GLN A 78 7.50 -7.85 -8.08
CA GLN A 78 8.59 -8.80 -8.13
C GLN A 78 8.35 -10.00 -7.21
N VAL A 79 7.94 -9.75 -5.96
CA VAL A 79 7.64 -10.83 -4.99
C VAL A 79 6.51 -11.72 -5.47
N VAL A 80 5.41 -11.15 -5.98
CA VAL A 80 4.28 -11.93 -6.50
C VAL A 80 4.72 -12.79 -7.70
N LYS A 81 5.54 -12.23 -8.60
CA LYS A 81 6.06 -12.94 -9.77
C LYS A 81 6.98 -14.10 -9.38
N GLU A 82 7.79 -13.94 -8.35
CA GLU A 82 8.67 -15.00 -7.85
C GLU A 82 7.90 -16.11 -7.12
N ALA A 83 6.88 -15.75 -6.33
CA ALA A 83 6.04 -16.71 -5.61
C ALA A 83 5.13 -17.56 -6.52
N ALA A 84 4.84 -17.08 -7.73
CA ALA A 84 4.01 -17.78 -8.71
C ALA A 84 4.80 -18.78 -9.58
N LYS A 85 6.12 -18.84 -9.46
CA LYS A 85 6.97 -19.86 -10.09
C LYS A 85 6.94 -21.15 -9.29
#